data_AF-A0A4R6T5M0-F1
#
_entry.id   AF-A0A4R6T5M0-F1
#
_cell.length_a   1.000
_cell.length_b   1.000
_cell.length_c   1.000
_cell.angle_alpha   90.00
_cell.angle_beta   90.00
_cell.angle_gamma   90.00
#
_symmetry.space_group_name_H-M   'P 1'
#
loop_
_entity.id
_entity.type
_entity.pdbx_description
1 polymer ?
#
loop_
_entity_poly.entity_id
_entity_poly.type
_entity_poly.pdbx_seq_one_letter_code
_entity_poly.pdbx_strand_id
1 'polypeptide(L)'
;MKISPTAIRQKAFETAFRGYEKKEVSAFLEEMSVAMEQINQENLELRSRLQQVEAEAKRLKDVEDSLFRTLKTAEDTGASIITEATEAADQIIAEANQIAEESTRNAHHYADQVKKQADENARIITSAAEVKAKETIKEIRESMQSLVRSYDGLLEQREALVKSLKRLSQDALNQIELSDAHFFRIDAKAYQRAIEELSRSSHFTIANVSTLAATVPASIPHKEDEPEEQFEEDMADAHLDDETQETVEALEHELEEMGEIPAEEEVMEEEEEPVKMVVEEEMEEIQKEEEEIQEEIVAEKEPEQPNEEPQPEDPKKSSGSFFDQFD
;
A
#
# COMPACT_ATOMS: atom_id res chain seq x y z
N MET A 1 -26.15 58.20 -87.30
CA MET A 1 -26.60 59.39 -88.06
C MET A 1 -26.88 58.98 -89.51
N LYS A 2 -27.69 59.77 -90.24
CA LYS A 2 -28.23 59.42 -91.58
C LYS A 2 -27.34 59.81 -92.78
N ILE A 3 -26.09 60.22 -92.56
CA ILE A 3 -25.18 60.66 -93.62
C ILE A 3 -23.86 59.90 -93.46
N SER A 4 -23.51 59.08 -94.45
CA SER A 4 -22.23 58.36 -94.51
C SER A 4 -21.17 59.19 -95.25
N PRO A 5 -19.86 58.94 -95.01
CA PRO A 5 -18.79 59.56 -95.81
C PRO A 5 -19.02 59.43 -97.32
N THR A 6 -19.50 58.27 -97.76
CA THR A 6 -19.88 58.01 -99.15
C THR A 6 -21.05 58.88 -99.63
N ALA A 7 -22.05 59.10 -98.77
CA ALA A 7 -23.18 59.98 -99.08
C ALA A 7 -22.76 61.46 -99.18
N ILE A 8 -21.71 61.89 -98.46
CA ILE A 8 -21.10 63.22 -98.57
C ILE A 8 -20.39 63.37 -99.93
N ARG A 9 -19.58 62.38 -100.32
CA ARG A 9 -18.88 62.35 -101.62
C ARG A 9 -19.84 62.35 -102.82
N GLN A 10 -20.96 61.64 -102.72
CA GLN A 10 -21.94 61.51 -103.81
C GLN A 10 -22.99 62.63 -103.85
N LYS A 11 -22.91 63.63 -102.94
CA LYS A 11 -23.93 64.67 -102.85
C LYS A 11 -23.82 65.64 -104.03
N ALA A 12 -24.86 65.67 -104.86
CA ALA A 12 -25.03 66.67 -105.90
C ALA A 12 -25.91 67.84 -105.41
N PHE A 13 -25.58 69.06 -105.84
CA PHE A 13 -26.34 70.27 -105.55
C PHE A 13 -26.91 70.85 -106.85
N GLU A 14 -28.06 71.51 -106.75
CA GLU A 14 -28.65 72.26 -107.87
C GLU A 14 -27.84 73.54 -108.17
N THR A 15 -27.75 73.91 -109.45
CA THR A 15 -27.01 75.10 -109.89
C THR A 15 -27.92 76.32 -109.97
N ALA A 16 -27.54 77.43 -109.34
CA ALA A 16 -28.25 78.71 -109.41
C ALA A 16 -27.31 79.85 -109.84
N PHE A 17 -27.86 80.91 -110.45
CA PHE A 17 -27.09 82.10 -110.85
C PHE A 17 -26.53 82.79 -109.59
N ARG A 18 -25.20 82.98 -109.51
CA ARG A 18 -24.41 83.45 -108.33
C ARG A 18 -24.23 82.44 -107.16
N GLY A 19 -24.01 81.16 -107.44
CA GLY A 19 -23.63 80.14 -106.43
C GLY A 19 -22.13 80.06 -106.11
N TYR A 20 -21.78 79.18 -105.15
CA TYR A 20 -20.39 78.83 -104.81
C TYR A 20 -19.67 78.12 -105.95
N GLU A 21 -18.33 78.21 -105.97
CA GLU A 21 -17.52 77.51 -106.98
C GLU A 21 -17.58 75.99 -106.78
N LYS A 22 -17.96 75.26 -107.82
CA LYS A 22 -18.11 73.80 -107.78
C LYS A 22 -16.83 73.08 -107.34
N LYS A 23 -15.65 73.57 -107.75
CA LYS A 23 -14.35 72.97 -107.39
C LYS A 23 -14.04 73.09 -105.90
N GLU A 24 -14.23 74.28 -105.33
CA GLU A 24 -14.01 74.51 -103.90
C GLU A 24 -15.00 73.70 -103.04
N VAL A 25 -16.28 73.66 -103.43
CA VAL A 25 -17.29 72.85 -102.72
C VAL A 25 -16.97 71.36 -102.80
N SER A 26 -16.53 70.85 -103.96
CA SER A 26 -16.11 69.45 -104.08
C SER A 26 -14.87 69.12 -103.24
N ALA A 27 -13.88 70.01 -103.16
CA ALA A 27 -12.72 69.84 -102.30
C ALA A 27 -13.10 69.82 -100.80
N PHE A 28 -13.98 70.73 -100.38
CA PHE A 28 -14.49 70.76 -99.01
C PHE A 28 -15.32 69.52 -98.66
N LEU A 29 -16.17 69.02 -99.57
CA LEU A 29 -16.92 67.79 -99.36
C LEU A 29 -15.99 66.56 -99.23
N GLU A 30 -14.88 66.52 -99.96
CA GLU A 30 -13.89 65.45 -99.83
C GLU A 30 -13.20 65.49 -98.46
N GLU A 31 -12.72 66.66 -98.03
CA GLU A 31 -12.14 66.85 -96.70
C GLU A 31 -13.13 66.49 -95.58
N MET A 32 -14.38 66.94 -95.69
CA MET A 32 -15.45 66.62 -94.74
C MET A 32 -15.79 65.12 -94.75
N SER A 33 -15.69 64.44 -95.90
CA SER A 33 -15.89 62.99 -95.98
C SER A 33 -14.79 62.23 -95.24
N VAL A 34 -13.52 62.66 -95.37
CA VAL A 34 -12.38 62.05 -94.67
C VAL A 34 -12.49 62.30 -93.16
N ALA A 35 -12.80 63.52 -92.74
CA ALA A 35 -13.00 63.84 -91.32
C ALA A 35 -14.17 63.04 -90.71
N MET A 36 -15.27 62.87 -91.45
CA MET A 36 -16.40 62.04 -91.00
C MET A 36 -16.03 60.55 -90.91
N GLU A 37 -15.19 60.05 -91.81
CA GLU A 37 -14.67 58.67 -91.77
C GLU A 37 -13.77 58.45 -90.54
N GLN A 38 -12.87 59.39 -90.25
CA GLN A 38 -12.05 59.39 -89.03
C GLN A 38 -12.89 59.41 -87.75
N ILE A 39 -13.87 60.32 -87.66
CA ILE A 39 -14.77 60.40 -86.49
C ILE A 39 -15.54 59.10 -86.30
N ASN A 40 -16.04 58.48 -87.39
CA ASN A 40 -16.76 57.21 -87.29
C ASN A 40 -15.84 56.07 -86.81
N GLN A 41 -14.61 56.03 -87.30
CA GLN A 41 -13.60 55.06 -86.89
C GLN A 41 -13.27 55.22 -85.40
N GLU A 42 -12.98 56.45 -84.95
CA GLU A 42 -12.74 56.75 -83.54
C GLU A 42 -13.95 56.39 -82.67
N ASN A 43 -15.18 56.68 -83.12
CA ASN A 43 -16.38 56.33 -82.37
C ASN A 43 -16.54 54.81 -82.22
N LEU A 44 -16.21 54.05 -83.26
CA LEU A 44 -16.23 52.59 -83.23
C LEU A 44 -15.18 52.04 -82.25
N GLU A 45 -13.96 52.57 -82.31
CA GLU A 45 -12.86 52.19 -81.41
C GLU A 45 -13.18 52.52 -79.96
N LEU A 46 -13.70 53.73 -79.68
CA LEU A 46 -14.12 54.15 -78.35
C LEU A 46 -15.26 53.28 -77.82
N ARG A 47 -16.26 52.94 -78.64
CA ARG A 47 -17.34 52.02 -78.24
C ARG A 47 -16.83 50.63 -77.93
N SER A 48 -15.92 50.11 -78.76
CA SER A 48 -15.30 48.80 -78.54
C SER A 48 -14.52 48.79 -77.22
N ARG A 49 -13.72 49.84 -76.98
CA ARG A 49 -12.93 49.97 -75.75
C ARG A 49 -13.82 50.15 -74.51
N LEU A 50 -14.89 50.92 -74.62
CA LEU A 50 -15.87 51.08 -73.55
C LEU A 50 -16.52 49.74 -73.20
N GLN A 51 -16.94 48.97 -74.21
CA GLN A 51 -17.51 47.64 -73.99
C GLN A 51 -16.50 46.67 -73.35
N GLN A 52 -15.22 46.73 -73.72
CA GLN A 52 -14.16 45.92 -73.10
C GLN A 52 -13.96 46.29 -71.63
N VAL A 53 -13.83 47.59 -71.32
CA VAL A 53 -13.63 48.07 -69.95
C VAL A 53 -14.85 47.77 -69.08
N GLU A 54 -16.07 47.91 -69.60
CA GLU A 54 -17.29 47.54 -68.87
C GLU A 54 -17.34 46.03 -68.56
N ALA A 55 -16.90 45.18 -69.50
CA ALA A 55 -16.82 43.75 -69.27
C ALA A 55 -15.77 43.38 -68.22
N GLU A 56 -14.60 44.04 -68.23
CA GLU A 56 -13.56 43.86 -67.21
C GLU A 56 -14.03 44.34 -65.84
N ALA A 57 -14.65 45.52 -65.76
CA ALA A 57 -15.20 46.05 -64.52
C ALA A 57 -16.26 45.12 -63.92
N LYS A 58 -17.14 44.55 -64.76
CA LYS A 58 -18.11 43.55 -64.33
C LYS A 58 -17.42 42.29 -63.79
N ARG A 59 -16.41 41.77 -64.49
CA ARG A 59 -15.65 40.60 -64.04
C ARG A 59 -14.96 40.85 -62.70
N LEU A 60 -14.35 42.02 -62.52
CA LEU A 60 -13.70 42.40 -61.26
C LEU A 60 -14.72 42.47 -60.11
N LYS A 61 -15.90 43.02 -60.37
CA LYS A 61 -17.00 43.06 -59.39
C LYS A 61 -17.47 41.65 -59.00
N ASP A 62 -17.62 40.75 -59.97
CA ASP A 62 -18.01 39.35 -59.69
C ASP A 62 -16.94 38.61 -58.84
N VAL A 63 -15.66 38.91 -59.07
CA VAL A 63 -14.53 38.39 -58.28
C VAL A 63 -14.53 38.98 -56.86
N GLU A 64 -14.74 40.29 -56.74
CA GLU A 64 -14.86 40.98 -55.45
C GLU A 64 -16.01 40.41 -54.61
N ASP A 65 -17.20 40.25 -55.20
CA ASP A 65 -18.36 39.67 -54.52
C ASP A 65 -18.08 38.23 -54.04
N SER A 66 -17.35 37.45 -54.85
CA SER A 66 -16.97 36.08 -54.49
C SER A 66 -15.93 36.06 -53.36
N LEU A 67 -14.96 36.96 -53.39
CA LEU A 67 -13.95 37.11 -52.35
C LEU A 67 -14.59 37.56 -51.04
N PHE A 68 -15.51 38.53 -51.10
CA PHE A 68 -16.22 39.04 -49.93
C PHE A 68 -17.06 37.94 -49.25
N ARG A 69 -17.79 37.14 -50.04
CA ARG A 69 -18.54 35.98 -49.50
C ARG A 69 -17.62 34.97 -48.83
N THR A 70 -16.46 34.70 -49.43
CA THR A 70 -15.48 33.77 -48.87
C THR A 70 -14.91 34.29 -47.56
N LEU A 71 -14.53 35.58 -47.52
CA LEU A 71 -13.97 36.22 -46.32
C LEU A 71 -15.00 36.27 -45.19
N LYS A 72 -16.25 36.60 -45.50
CA LYS A 72 -17.35 36.56 -44.54
C LYS A 72 -17.60 35.14 -44.01
N THR A 73 -17.60 34.14 -44.88
CA THR A 73 -17.75 32.74 -44.45
C THR A 73 -16.59 32.31 -43.55
N ALA A 74 -15.37 32.73 -43.85
CA ALA A 74 -14.20 32.47 -43.03
C ALA A 74 -14.29 33.17 -41.66
N GLU A 75 -14.78 34.41 -41.61
CA GLU A 75 -15.04 35.14 -40.38
C GLU A 75 -16.12 34.46 -39.53
N ASP A 76 -17.28 34.14 -40.13
CA ASP A 76 -18.38 33.45 -39.45
C ASP A 76 -17.93 32.07 -38.92
N THR A 77 -17.13 31.34 -39.70
CA THR A 77 -16.55 30.05 -39.29
C THR A 77 -15.55 30.23 -38.17
N GLY A 78 -14.68 31.24 -38.24
CA GLY A 78 -13.73 31.55 -37.18
C GLY A 78 -14.42 31.90 -35.87
N ALA A 79 -15.48 32.71 -35.92
CA ALA A 79 -16.29 33.03 -34.75
C ALA A 79 -16.95 31.77 -34.17
N SER A 80 -17.52 30.89 -35.01
CA SER A 80 -18.12 29.63 -34.57
C SER A 80 -17.12 28.69 -33.91
N ILE A 81 -15.90 28.57 -34.46
CA ILE A 81 -14.83 27.76 -33.87
C ILE A 81 -14.45 28.29 -32.49
N ILE A 82 -14.33 29.61 -32.35
CA ILE A 82 -14.01 30.22 -31.06
C ILE A 82 -15.11 29.91 -30.05
N THR A 83 -16.38 30.09 -30.40
CA THR A 83 -17.49 29.81 -29.48
C THR A 83 -17.55 28.33 -29.08
N GLU A 84 -17.38 27.42 -30.03
CA GLU A 84 -17.39 25.97 -29.76
C GLU A 84 -16.19 25.57 -28.89
N ALA A 85 -15.00 26.10 -29.17
CA ALA A 85 -13.81 25.86 -28.35
C ALA A 85 -13.96 26.41 -26.92
N THR A 86 -14.59 27.58 -26.76
CA THR A 86 -14.86 28.14 -25.42
C THR A 86 -15.89 27.31 -24.66
N GLU A 87 -16.97 26.89 -25.31
CA GLU A 87 -17.98 26.03 -24.68
C GLU A 87 -17.40 24.67 -24.29
N ALA A 88 -16.58 24.06 -25.16
CA ALA A 88 -15.89 22.81 -24.86
C ALA A 88 -14.89 22.98 -23.70
N ALA A 89 -14.15 24.09 -23.66
CA ALA A 89 -13.24 24.38 -22.56
C ALA A 89 -13.99 24.55 -21.23
N ASP A 90 -15.10 25.28 -21.24
CA ASP A 90 -15.96 25.46 -20.06
C ASP A 90 -16.54 24.13 -19.58
N GLN A 91 -16.95 23.24 -20.49
CA GLN A 91 -17.39 21.88 -20.17
C GLN A 91 -16.28 21.05 -19.54
N ILE A 92 -15.08 21.05 -20.12
CA ILE A 92 -13.92 20.34 -19.57
C ILE A 92 -13.59 20.83 -18.16
N ILE A 93 -13.61 22.15 -17.95
CA ILE A 93 -13.35 22.74 -16.63
C ILE A 93 -14.45 22.33 -15.63
N ALA A 94 -15.72 22.35 -16.04
CA ALA A 94 -16.83 21.94 -15.19
C ALA A 94 -16.73 20.45 -14.79
N GLU A 95 -16.43 19.57 -15.74
CA GLU A 95 -16.23 18.14 -15.51
C GLU A 95 -15.02 17.88 -14.61
N ALA A 96 -13.89 18.54 -14.87
CA ALA A 96 -12.69 18.41 -14.04
C ALA A 96 -12.94 18.86 -12.59
N ASN A 97 -13.67 19.96 -12.39
CA ASN A 97 -14.07 20.43 -11.07
C ASN A 97 -14.99 19.43 -10.37
N GLN A 98 -15.97 18.87 -11.10
CA GLN A 98 -16.87 17.87 -10.53
C GLN A 98 -16.11 16.61 -10.09
N ILE A 99 -15.20 16.10 -10.93
CA ILE A 99 -14.37 14.93 -10.60
C ILE A 99 -13.47 15.24 -9.40
N ALA A 100 -12.89 16.44 -9.33
CA ALA A 100 -12.06 16.85 -8.19
C ALA A 100 -12.89 16.93 -6.89
N GLU A 101 -14.09 17.49 -6.93
CA GLU A 101 -15.02 17.54 -5.80
C GLU A 101 -15.44 16.14 -5.35
N GLU A 102 -15.76 15.25 -6.30
CA GLU A 102 -16.12 13.86 -5.99
C GLU A 102 -14.94 13.09 -5.39
N SER A 103 -13.76 13.22 -5.99
CA SER A 103 -12.53 12.58 -5.51
C SER A 103 -12.16 13.04 -4.10
N THR A 104 -12.20 14.35 -3.84
CA THR A 104 -11.94 14.90 -2.50
C THR A 104 -13.00 14.44 -1.49
N ARG A 105 -14.28 14.38 -1.88
CA ARG A 105 -15.35 13.87 -1.03
C ARG A 105 -15.14 12.39 -0.69
N ASN A 106 -14.77 11.57 -1.66
CA ASN A 106 -14.50 10.15 -1.46
C ASN A 106 -13.26 9.94 -0.57
N ALA A 107 -12.20 10.71 -0.80
CA ALA A 107 -10.99 10.69 0.05
C ALA A 107 -11.31 11.09 1.50
N HIS A 108 -12.10 12.14 1.70
CA HIS A 108 -12.57 12.53 3.03
C HIS A 108 -13.43 11.45 3.68
N HIS A 109 -14.36 10.86 2.93
CA HIS A 109 -15.19 9.79 3.46
C HIS A 109 -14.34 8.59 3.89
N TYR A 110 -13.39 8.18 3.06
CA TYR A 110 -12.47 7.09 3.38
C TYR A 110 -11.60 7.41 4.60
N ALA A 111 -11.03 8.62 4.67
CA ALA A 111 -10.26 9.07 5.83
C ALA A 111 -11.08 9.02 7.12
N ASP A 112 -12.35 9.45 7.07
CA ASP A 112 -13.26 9.38 8.22
C ASP A 112 -13.59 7.94 8.62
N GLN A 113 -13.75 7.03 7.65
CA GLN A 113 -13.97 5.61 7.93
C GLN A 113 -12.75 4.98 8.59
N VAL A 114 -11.55 5.19 8.04
CA VAL A 114 -10.29 4.68 8.60
C VAL A 114 -10.08 5.24 10.01
N LYS A 115 -10.34 6.53 10.22
CA LYS A 115 -10.23 7.14 11.55
C LYS A 115 -11.19 6.49 12.55
N LYS A 116 -12.45 6.27 12.18
CA LYS A 116 -13.44 5.60 13.05
C LYS A 116 -13.00 4.18 13.39
N GLN A 117 -12.51 3.43 12.41
CA GLN A 117 -12.02 2.07 12.62
C GLN A 117 -10.78 2.05 13.52
N ALA A 118 -9.86 2.99 13.33
CA ALA A 118 -8.69 3.14 14.20
C ALA A 118 -9.09 3.50 15.63
N ASP A 119 -10.03 4.42 15.82
CA ASP A 119 -10.57 4.80 17.13
C ASP A 119 -11.26 3.62 17.82
N GLU A 120 -12.00 2.80 17.08
CA GLU A 120 -12.65 1.59 17.59
C GLU A 120 -11.64 0.52 17.99
N ASN A 121 -10.66 0.24 17.13
CA ASN A 121 -9.58 -0.70 17.44
C ASN A 121 -8.78 -0.26 18.67
N ALA A 122 -8.46 1.04 18.77
CA ALA A 122 -7.78 1.60 19.94
C ALA A 122 -8.61 1.41 21.22
N ARG A 123 -9.93 1.59 21.16
CA ARG A 123 -10.83 1.32 22.29
C ARG A 123 -10.83 -0.16 22.68
N ILE A 124 -10.88 -1.07 21.71
CA ILE A 124 -10.85 -2.51 21.99
C ILE A 124 -9.53 -2.88 22.68
N ILE A 125 -8.39 -2.46 22.12
CA ILE A 125 -7.06 -2.73 22.69
C ILE A 125 -6.93 -2.16 24.10
N THR A 126 -7.34 -0.90 24.31
CA THR A 126 -7.28 -0.28 25.65
C THR A 126 -8.18 -1.01 26.65
N SER A 127 -9.41 -1.37 26.25
CA SER A 127 -10.31 -2.12 27.14
C SER A 127 -9.76 -3.52 27.48
N ALA A 128 -9.18 -4.23 26.51
CA ALA A 128 -8.57 -5.54 26.74
C ALA A 128 -7.34 -5.43 27.65
N ALA A 129 -6.49 -4.41 27.43
CA ALA A 129 -5.35 -4.13 28.27
C ALA A 129 -5.77 -3.79 29.71
N GLU A 130 -6.84 -3.02 29.90
CA GLU A 130 -7.38 -2.72 31.23
C GLU A 130 -7.90 -3.96 31.95
N VAL A 131 -8.58 -4.87 31.24
CA VAL A 131 -9.07 -6.14 31.81
C VAL A 131 -7.88 -7.00 32.23
N LYS A 132 -6.90 -7.20 31.34
CA LYS A 132 -5.68 -7.97 31.63
C LYS A 132 -4.87 -7.36 32.79
N ALA A 133 -4.80 -6.03 32.86
CA ALA A 133 -4.16 -5.33 33.98
C ALA A 133 -4.89 -5.58 35.31
N LYS A 134 -6.23 -5.59 35.32
CA LYS A 134 -7.01 -5.91 36.52
C LYS A 134 -6.82 -7.36 36.97
N GLU A 135 -6.78 -8.28 36.02
CA GLU A 135 -6.57 -9.70 36.27
C GLU A 135 -5.18 -9.98 36.86
N THR A 136 -4.12 -9.48 36.23
CA THR A 136 -2.76 -9.59 36.76
C THR A 136 -2.61 -8.97 38.15
N ILE A 137 -3.26 -7.83 38.43
CA ILE A 137 -3.28 -7.25 39.78
C ILE A 137 -3.98 -8.18 40.78
N LYS A 138 -5.07 -8.86 40.38
CA LYS A 138 -5.77 -9.82 41.21
C LYS A 138 -4.90 -11.04 41.51
N GLU A 139 -4.23 -11.60 40.51
CA GLU A 139 -3.29 -12.72 40.66
C GLU A 139 -2.11 -12.37 41.56
N ILE A 140 -1.50 -11.19 41.38
CA ILE A 140 -0.43 -10.69 42.26
C ILE A 140 -0.93 -10.56 43.70
N ARG A 141 -2.18 -10.10 43.89
CA ARG A 141 -2.77 -10.01 45.24
C ARG A 141 -2.95 -11.38 45.87
N GLU A 142 -3.44 -12.36 45.12
CA GLU A 142 -3.67 -13.73 45.60
C GLU A 142 -2.35 -14.45 45.92
N SER A 143 -1.36 -14.34 45.02
CA SER A 143 -0.01 -14.87 45.24
C SER A 143 0.71 -14.20 46.42
N MET A 144 0.53 -12.89 46.61
CA MET A 144 1.06 -12.21 47.80
C MET A 144 0.40 -12.71 49.08
N GLN A 145 -0.91 -12.94 49.07
CA GLN A 145 -1.62 -13.52 50.22
C GLN A 145 -1.16 -14.95 50.51
N SER A 146 -0.96 -15.79 49.49
CA SER A 146 -0.46 -17.16 49.68
C SER A 146 0.98 -17.16 50.21
N LEU A 147 1.83 -16.24 49.74
CA LEU A 147 3.19 -16.06 50.24
C LEU A 147 3.24 -15.62 51.71
N VAL A 148 2.33 -14.72 52.13
CA VAL A 148 2.21 -14.34 53.54
C VAL A 148 1.79 -15.55 54.39
N ARG A 149 0.82 -16.34 53.94
CA ARG A 149 0.38 -17.56 54.65
C ARG A 149 1.49 -18.61 54.76
N SER A 150 2.27 -18.80 53.69
CA SER A 150 3.39 -19.76 53.72
C SER A 150 4.51 -19.27 54.65
N TYR A 151 4.77 -17.96 54.69
CA TYR A 151 5.71 -17.37 55.64
C TYR A 151 5.26 -17.55 57.10
N ASP A 152 3.98 -17.30 57.41
CA ASP A 152 3.42 -17.55 58.75
C ASP A 152 3.53 -19.02 59.13
N GLY A 153 3.20 -19.94 58.22
CA GLY A 153 3.37 -21.38 58.46
C GLY A 153 4.82 -21.79 58.71
N LEU A 154 5.79 -21.17 58.01
CA LEU A 154 7.21 -21.40 58.24
C LEU A 154 7.66 -20.85 59.60
N LEU A 155 7.13 -19.72 60.05
CA LEU A 155 7.37 -19.19 61.39
C LEU A 155 6.85 -20.14 62.47
N GLU A 156 5.66 -20.70 62.30
CA GLU A 156 5.10 -21.72 63.20
C GLU A 156 5.97 -22.99 63.24
N GLN A 157 6.41 -23.48 62.08
CA GLN A 157 7.33 -24.62 61.99
C GLN A 157 8.65 -24.33 62.71
N ARG A 158 9.22 -23.13 62.49
CA ARG A 158 10.42 -22.69 63.21
C ARG A 158 10.18 -22.66 64.72
N GLU A 159 9.06 -22.15 65.18
CA GLU A 159 8.73 -22.11 66.62
C GLU A 159 8.57 -23.53 67.20
N ALA A 160 7.92 -24.43 66.46
CA ALA A 160 7.77 -25.84 66.84
C ALA A 160 9.13 -26.54 66.95
N LEU A 161 10.05 -26.30 66.00
CA LEU A 161 11.43 -26.82 66.05
C LEU A 161 12.21 -26.27 67.24
N VAL A 162 12.09 -24.98 67.55
CA VAL A 162 12.74 -24.40 68.73
C VAL A 162 12.18 -25.03 70.02
N LYS A 163 10.85 -25.23 70.11
CA LYS A 163 10.22 -25.91 71.24
C LYS A 163 10.67 -27.37 71.36
N SER A 164 10.76 -28.10 70.25
CA SER A 164 11.20 -29.49 70.25
C SER A 164 12.66 -29.63 70.63
N LEU A 165 13.54 -28.74 70.14
CA LEU A 165 14.95 -28.68 70.51
C LEU A 165 15.11 -28.37 72.01
N LYS A 166 14.32 -27.43 72.54
CA LYS A 166 14.29 -27.12 73.99
C LYS A 166 13.82 -28.32 74.81
N ARG A 167 12.83 -29.07 74.33
CA ARG A 167 12.36 -30.29 75.00
C ARG A 167 13.45 -31.37 74.98
N LEU A 168 14.09 -31.60 73.84
CA LEU A 168 15.16 -32.57 73.69
C LEU A 168 16.37 -32.24 74.58
N SER A 169 16.77 -30.97 74.64
CA SER A 169 17.86 -30.55 75.52
C SER A 169 17.51 -30.73 77.00
N GLN A 170 16.27 -30.43 77.40
CA GLN A 170 15.80 -30.69 78.75
C GLN A 170 15.80 -32.20 79.07
N ASP A 171 15.38 -33.04 78.11
CA ASP A 171 15.37 -34.49 78.27
C ASP A 171 16.79 -35.06 78.38
N ALA A 172 17.73 -34.56 77.57
CA ALA A 172 19.15 -34.90 77.67
C ALA A 172 19.74 -34.49 79.02
N LEU A 173 19.41 -33.30 79.54
CA LEU A 173 19.81 -32.87 80.88
C LEU A 173 19.26 -33.82 81.95
N ASN A 174 17.97 -34.17 81.87
CA ASN A 174 17.36 -35.11 82.81
C ASN A 174 18.03 -36.50 82.74
N GLN A 175 18.41 -36.98 81.54
CA GLN A 175 19.15 -38.24 81.41
C GLN A 175 20.56 -38.16 81.98
N ILE A 176 21.26 -37.04 81.82
CA ILE A 176 22.58 -36.82 82.44
C ILE A 176 22.43 -36.86 83.95
N GLU A 177 21.47 -36.13 84.54
CA GLU A 177 21.20 -36.15 85.98
C GLU A 177 20.89 -37.57 86.48
N LEU A 178 20.06 -38.32 85.75
CA LEU A 178 19.76 -39.72 86.07
C LEU A 178 21.03 -40.59 85.99
N SER A 179 21.85 -40.40 84.96
CA SER A 179 23.10 -41.13 84.78
C SER A 179 24.11 -40.82 85.87
N ASP A 180 24.26 -39.56 86.29
CA ASP A 180 25.10 -39.15 87.41
C ASP A 180 24.63 -39.83 88.69
N ALA A 181 23.30 -39.86 88.94
CA ALA A 181 22.73 -40.60 90.05
C ALA A 181 23.01 -42.12 89.99
N HIS A 182 23.02 -42.72 88.79
CA HIS A 182 23.45 -44.12 88.61
C HIS A 182 24.96 -44.30 88.85
N PHE A 183 25.80 -43.39 88.36
CA PHE A 183 27.25 -43.43 88.57
C PHE A 183 27.62 -43.35 90.05
N PHE A 184 26.98 -42.48 90.84
CA PHE A 184 27.21 -42.41 92.28
C PHE A 184 26.80 -43.67 93.04
N ARG A 185 25.92 -44.52 92.49
CA ARG A 185 25.48 -45.79 93.10
C ARG A 185 26.39 -46.97 92.77
N ILE A 186 27.31 -46.85 91.81
CA ILE A 186 28.21 -47.93 91.44
C ILE A 186 29.41 -47.94 92.39
N ASP A 187 29.42 -48.89 93.35
CA ASP A 187 30.59 -49.17 94.18
C ASP A 187 31.54 -50.13 93.46
N ALA A 188 32.61 -49.60 92.87
CA ALA A 188 33.61 -50.39 92.15
C ALA A 188 34.22 -51.53 93.00
N LYS A 189 34.27 -51.36 94.34
CA LYS A 189 34.79 -52.40 95.24
C LYS A 189 33.80 -53.53 95.49
N ALA A 190 32.50 -53.30 95.30
CA ALA A 190 31.47 -54.35 95.43
C ALA A 190 31.51 -55.33 94.25
N TYR A 191 31.69 -54.82 93.03
CA TYR A 191 31.84 -55.67 91.84
C TYR A 191 33.14 -56.47 91.84
N GLN A 192 34.24 -55.92 92.38
CA GLN A 192 35.49 -56.67 92.57
C GLN A 192 35.32 -57.87 93.52
N ARG A 193 34.53 -57.73 94.59
CA ARG A 193 34.22 -58.84 95.51
C ARG A 193 33.35 -59.92 94.87
N ALA A 194 32.38 -59.53 94.03
CA ALA A 194 31.54 -60.49 93.31
C ALA A 194 32.35 -61.33 92.30
N ILE A 195 33.38 -60.75 91.68
CA ILE A 195 34.28 -61.47 90.77
C ILE A 195 35.16 -62.48 91.53
N GLU A 196 35.65 -62.14 92.73
CA GLU A 196 36.41 -63.07 93.58
C GLU A 196 35.55 -64.21 94.16
N GLU A 197 34.25 -63.98 94.43
CA GLU A 197 33.34 -65.06 94.83
C GLU A 197 32.97 -66.00 93.67
N LEU A 198 32.78 -65.46 92.46
CA LEU A 198 32.48 -66.27 91.28
C LEU A 198 33.66 -67.18 90.87
N SER A 199 34.90 -66.79 91.20
CA SER A 199 36.08 -67.62 90.97
C SER A 199 36.24 -68.77 91.98
N ARG A 200 35.52 -68.74 93.12
CA ARG A 200 35.60 -69.78 94.18
C ARG A 200 34.53 -70.86 94.07
N SER A 201 33.44 -70.61 93.36
CA SER A 201 32.37 -71.60 93.16
C SER A 201 32.61 -72.40 91.86
N SER A 202 33.13 -73.63 91.98
CA SER A 202 33.39 -74.57 90.87
C SER A 202 32.10 -75.09 90.20
N HIS A 203 31.31 -74.22 89.58
CA HIS A 203 30.03 -74.56 88.93
C HIS A 203 30.14 -75.06 87.48
N PHE A 204 31.35 -75.31 86.98
CA PHE A 204 31.57 -75.94 85.67
C PHE A 204 32.45 -77.19 85.80
N THR A 205 31.84 -78.30 86.22
CA THR A 205 32.42 -79.64 86.06
C THR A 205 31.62 -80.45 85.05
N ILE A 206 32.33 -81.14 84.16
CA ILE A 206 31.86 -81.86 82.95
C ILE A 206 30.84 -82.99 83.24
N ALA A 207 30.51 -83.29 84.50
CA ALA A 207 29.54 -84.33 84.85
C ALA A 207 28.06 -83.91 84.65
N ASN A 208 27.75 -82.61 84.54
CA ASN A 208 26.37 -82.10 84.45
C ASN A 208 25.95 -81.60 83.06
N VAL A 209 26.76 -81.84 82.01
CA VAL A 209 26.40 -81.46 80.63
C VAL A 209 25.34 -82.37 80.01
N SER A 210 25.14 -83.59 80.50
CA SER A 210 24.17 -84.53 79.92
C SER A 210 22.71 -84.24 80.31
N THR A 211 22.47 -83.39 81.32
CA THR A 211 21.12 -83.03 81.81
C THR A 211 20.65 -81.65 81.34
N LEU A 212 21.54 -80.82 80.76
CA LEU A 212 21.17 -79.52 80.18
C LEU A 212 20.75 -79.58 78.70
N ALA A 213 21.02 -80.69 78.01
CA ALA A 213 20.73 -80.83 76.58
C ALA A 213 19.27 -81.20 76.24
N ALA A 214 18.42 -81.44 77.25
CA ALA A 214 17.06 -81.99 77.05
C ALA A 214 15.90 -80.97 77.17
N THR A 215 16.17 -79.67 77.33
CA THR A 215 15.11 -78.65 77.50
C THR A 215 15.39 -77.37 76.73
N VAL A 216 15.63 -77.50 75.42
CA VAL A 216 15.60 -76.38 74.47
C VAL A 216 14.52 -76.66 73.42
N PRO A 217 13.35 -76.01 73.47
CA PRO A 217 12.56 -75.82 72.26
C PRO A 217 13.16 -74.67 71.44
N ALA A 218 13.65 -75.06 70.27
CA ALA A 218 13.99 -74.18 69.16
C ALA A 218 12.72 -73.65 68.45
N SER A 219 12.95 -72.61 67.64
CA SER A 219 12.11 -72.01 66.58
C SER A 219 10.93 -71.12 66.99
N ILE A 220 11.23 -69.82 66.99
CA ILE A 220 10.35 -68.72 66.57
C ILE A 220 10.00 -68.94 65.08
N PRO A 221 8.73 -68.98 64.66
CA PRO A 221 8.40 -68.94 63.24
C PRO A 221 8.54 -67.51 62.70
N HIS A 222 9.42 -67.36 61.71
CA HIS A 222 9.49 -66.20 60.83
C HIS A 222 8.22 -66.09 59.97
N LYS A 223 7.73 -64.86 59.76
CA LYS A 223 6.84 -64.50 58.66
C LYS A 223 7.64 -64.59 57.36
N GLU A 224 7.14 -65.38 56.40
CA GLU A 224 7.47 -65.24 54.98
C GLU A 224 6.27 -64.53 54.34
N ASP A 225 6.49 -63.28 53.95
CA ASP A 225 5.65 -62.54 53.01
C ASP A 225 6.20 -62.84 51.61
N GLU A 226 5.31 -63.22 50.66
CA GLU A 226 5.35 -62.94 49.21
C GLU A 226 4.13 -63.60 48.51
N PRO A 227 3.68 -63.16 47.31
CA PRO A 227 4.34 -62.21 46.39
C PRO A 227 3.48 -61.02 45.89
N GLU A 228 4.21 -60.02 45.39
CA GLU A 228 3.78 -58.74 44.81
C GLU A 228 3.20 -58.83 43.38
N GLU A 229 2.76 -60.00 42.91
CA GLU A 229 2.34 -60.18 41.50
C GLU A 229 0.90 -59.76 41.18
N GLN A 230 0.10 -59.30 42.16
CA GLN A 230 -1.28 -58.85 41.92
C GLN A 230 -1.42 -57.33 41.67
N PHE A 231 -0.36 -56.55 41.82
CA PHE A 231 -0.43 -55.08 41.65
C PHE A 231 0.01 -54.61 40.25
N GLU A 232 0.72 -55.43 39.49
CA GLU A 232 1.20 -55.07 38.15
C GLU A 232 0.13 -55.28 37.05
N GLU A 233 -0.77 -56.27 37.18
CA GLU A 233 -1.85 -56.47 36.21
C GLU A 233 -2.92 -55.36 36.27
N ASP A 234 -3.22 -54.82 37.46
CA ASP A 234 -4.23 -53.77 37.64
C ASP A 234 -3.76 -52.37 37.18
N MET A 235 -2.46 -52.15 37.01
CA MET A 235 -1.89 -50.86 36.53
C MET A 235 -1.71 -50.81 35.01
N ALA A 236 -1.75 -51.95 34.32
CA ALA A 236 -1.58 -52.03 32.87
C ALA A 236 -2.88 -51.82 32.07
N ASP A 237 -4.05 -51.98 32.71
CA ASP A 237 -5.38 -51.90 32.09
C ASP A 237 -6.16 -50.61 32.45
N ALA A 238 -5.48 -49.62 33.05
CA ALA A 238 -6.07 -48.33 33.37
C ALA A 238 -6.16 -47.43 32.12
N HIS A 239 -7.23 -47.59 31.34
CA HIS A 239 -7.58 -46.67 30.27
C HIS A 239 -8.35 -45.46 30.84
N LEU A 240 -7.94 -44.25 30.46
CA LEU A 240 -8.70 -43.03 30.70
C LEU A 240 -10.04 -43.12 29.95
N ASP A 241 -11.13 -42.73 30.61
CA ASP A 241 -12.48 -42.70 30.06
C ASP A 241 -12.61 -41.61 28.98
N ASP A 242 -13.39 -41.88 27.92
CA ASP A 242 -13.47 -41.06 26.69
C ASP A 242 -13.74 -39.56 26.97
N GLU A 243 -14.53 -39.22 28.00
CA GLU A 243 -14.76 -37.81 28.40
C GLU A 243 -13.47 -37.13 28.89
N THR A 244 -12.61 -37.85 29.60
CA THR A 244 -11.33 -37.30 30.08
C THR A 244 -10.31 -37.16 28.96
N GLN A 245 -10.33 -38.07 27.98
CA GLN A 245 -9.48 -37.97 26.79
C GLN A 245 -9.88 -36.78 25.90
N GLU A 246 -11.17 -36.56 25.65
CA GLU A 246 -11.64 -35.36 24.94
C GLU A 246 -11.28 -34.06 25.67
N THR A 247 -11.31 -34.03 27.02
CA THR A 247 -10.90 -32.83 27.76
C THR A 247 -9.40 -32.57 27.71
N VAL A 248 -8.57 -33.61 27.59
CA VAL A 248 -7.11 -33.47 27.47
C VAL A 248 -6.75 -33.03 26.05
N GLU A 249 -7.37 -33.61 25.02
CA GLU A 249 -7.19 -33.20 23.62
C GLU A 249 -7.69 -31.77 23.37
N ALA A 250 -8.82 -31.36 23.99
CA ALA A 250 -9.31 -29.99 23.90
C ALA A 250 -8.37 -28.98 24.59
N LEU A 251 -7.75 -29.37 25.70
CA LEU A 251 -6.79 -28.52 26.42
C LEU A 251 -5.44 -28.44 25.68
N GLU A 252 -5.00 -29.52 25.02
CA GLU A 252 -3.83 -29.51 24.15
C GLU A 252 -4.03 -28.61 22.93
N HIS A 253 -5.19 -28.71 22.26
CA HIS A 253 -5.52 -27.84 21.12
C HIS A 253 -5.64 -26.35 21.52
N GLU A 254 -6.16 -26.05 22.72
CA GLU A 254 -6.24 -24.68 23.24
C GLU A 254 -4.86 -24.11 23.59
N LEU A 255 -3.91 -24.95 24.01
CA LEU A 255 -2.52 -24.58 24.29
C LEU A 255 -1.66 -24.42 23.01
N GLU A 256 -1.95 -25.19 21.96
CA GLU A 256 -1.33 -25.05 20.63
C GLU A 256 -1.77 -23.76 19.92
N GLU A 257 -3.06 -23.39 20.02
CA GLU A 257 -3.58 -22.12 19.47
C GLU A 257 -3.02 -20.89 20.23
N MET A 258 -2.63 -21.06 21.50
CA MET A 258 -1.98 -20.04 22.33
C MET A 258 -0.45 -19.93 22.14
N GLY A 259 0.17 -20.83 21.38
CA GLY A 259 1.58 -20.75 20.98
C GLY A 259 2.62 -21.07 22.06
N GLU A 260 2.27 -21.87 23.08
CA GLU A 260 3.17 -22.20 24.19
C GLU A 260 3.85 -23.60 24.08
N ILE A 261 3.60 -24.37 23.01
CA ILE A 261 4.27 -25.66 22.74
C ILE A 261 4.70 -25.71 21.26
N PRO A 262 5.92 -26.16 20.91
CA PRO A 262 6.33 -26.29 19.50
C PRO A 262 5.70 -27.53 18.89
N ALA A 263 4.96 -27.35 17.78
CA ALA A 263 4.38 -28.45 17.02
C ALA A 263 5.48 -29.38 16.47
N GLU A 264 5.31 -30.70 16.64
CA GLU A 264 6.15 -31.70 15.97
C GLU A 264 5.80 -31.73 14.48
N GLU A 265 6.70 -31.22 13.63
CA GLU A 265 6.58 -31.28 12.18
C GLU A 265 6.82 -32.72 11.68
N GLU A 266 5.79 -33.38 11.15
CA GLU A 266 5.96 -34.49 10.21
C GLU A 266 6.63 -33.96 8.93
N VAL A 267 7.84 -34.46 8.68
CA VAL A 267 8.62 -34.15 7.48
C VAL A 267 7.99 -34.84 6.27
N MET A 268 7.22 -34.09 5.49
CA MET A 268 7.01 -34.37 4.07
C MET A 268 8.02 -33.56 3.26
N GLU A 269 8.95 -34.26 2.60
CA GLU A 269 9.82 -33.70 1.57
C GLU A 269 8.97 -33.27 0.37
N GLU A 270 8.68 -31.97 0.25
CA GLU A 270 8.34 -31.34 -1.02
C GLU A 270 9.55 -30.53 -1.51
N GLU A 271 9.95 -30.81 -2.74
CA GLU A 271 11.09 -30.21 -3.43
C GLU A 271 10.92 -28.69 -3.54
N GLU A 272 11.82 -27.91 -2.93
CA GLU A 272 11.91 -26.47 -3.13
C GLU A 272 12.31 -26.16 -4.59
N GLU A 273 11.35 -25.69 -5.40
CA GLU A 273 11.66 -24.94 -6.61
C GLU A 273 12.18 -23.53 -6.25
N PRO A 274 13.17 -22.98 -6.98
CA PRO A 274 13.99 -21.89 -6.49
C PRO A 274 13.37 -20.52 -6.79
N VAL A 275 12.76 -19.92 -5.77
CA VAL A 275 12.26 -18.52 -5.77
C VAL A 275 13.36 -17.47 -6.06
N LYS A 276 14.64 -17.86 -5.99
CA LYS A 276 15.77 -16.99 -6.38
C LYS A 276 15.89 -16.73 -7.89
N MET A 277 15.52 -17.68 -8.75
CA MET A 277 15.65 -17.48 -10.21
C MET A 277 14.60 -16.51 -10.76
N VAL A 278 13.39 -16.49 -10.19
CA VAL A 278 12.30 -15.62 -10.67
C VAL A 278 12.57 -14.15 -10.35
N VAL A 279 13.14 -13.84 -9.18
CA VAL A 279 13.49 -12.46 -8.80
C VAL A 279 14.71 -11.95 -9.58
N GLU A 280 15.66 -12.83 -9.91
CA GLU A 280 16.80 -12.48 -10.78
C GLU A 280 16.37 -12.28 -12.24
N GLU A 281 15.46 -13.11 -12.77
CA GLU A 281 14.91 -12.94 -14.13
C GLU A 281 14.05 -11.68 -14.26
N GLU A 282 13.18 -11.37 -13.28
CA GLU A 282 12.40 -10.12 -13.29
C GLU A 282 13.30 -8.88 -13.18
N MET A 283 14.40 -8.94 -12.42
CA MET A 283 15.35 -7.83 -12.34
C MET A 283 16.19 -7.67 -13.62
N GLU A 284 16.49 -8.75 -14.35
CA GLU A 284 17.17 -8.67 -15.65
C GLU A 284 16.24 -8.17 -16.77
N GLU A 285 14.94 -8.47 -16.75
CA GLU A 285 13.97 -7.92 -17.72
C GLU A 285 13.78 -6.42 -17.54
N ILE A 286 13.70 -5.93 -16.29
CA ILE A 286 13.57 -4.50 -16.00
C ILE A 286 14.82 -3.71 -16.45
N GLN A 287 16.03 -4.30 -16.31
CA GLN A 287 17.27 -3.66 -16.79
C GLN A 287 17.36 -3.61 -18.32
N LYS A 288 16.85 -4.63 -19.03
CA LYS A 288 16.81 -4.63 -20.50
C LYS A 288 15.80 -3.62 -21.05
N GLU A 289 14.63 -3.45 -20.41
CA GLU A 289 13.68 -2.39 -20.79
C GLU A 289 14.27 -0.99 -20.53
N GLU A 290 15.01 -0.77 -19.44
CA GLU A 290 15.69 0.52 -19.21
C GLU A 290 16.81 0.82 -20.21
N GLU A 291 17.53 -0.20 -20.69
CA GLU A 291 18.56 -0.03 -21.73
C GLU A 291 17.95 0.23 -23.12
N GLU A 292 16.85 -0.44 -23.50
CA GLU A 292 16.13 -0.17 -24.77
C GLU A 292 15.55 1.26 -24.81
N ILE A 293 14.98 1.73 -23.70
CA ILE A 293 14.45 3.11 -23.59
C ILE A 293 15.59 4.13 -23.69
N GLN A 294 16.78 3.84 -23.15
CA GLN A 294 17.94 4.73 -23.26
C GLN A 294 18.55 4.74 -24.67
N GLU A 295 18.59 3.60 -25.37
CA GLU A 295 19.04 3.56 -26.77
C GLU A 295 18.06 4.29 -27.71
N GLU A 296 16.76 4.23 -27.47
CA GLU A 296 15.75 4.94 -28.26
C GLU A 296 15.85 6.47 -28.09
N ILE A 297 16.13 6.95 -26.87
CA ILE A 297 16.35 8.38 -26.56
C ILE A 297 17.68 8.91 -27.16
N VAL A 298 18.68 8.05 -27.35
CA VAL A 298 19.97 8.41 -27.95
C VAL A 298 19.92 8.36 -29.48
N ALA A 299 19.14 7.46 -30.07
CA ALA A 299 18.93 7.37 -31.52
C ALA A 299 18.10 8.54 -32.08
N GLU A 300 17.22 9.15 -31.27
CA GLU A 300 16.46 10.35 -31.67
C GLU A 300 17.28 11.66 -31.61
N LYS A 301 18.54 11.60 -31.18
CA LYS A 301 19.48 12.73 -31.10
C LYS A 301 20.73 12.53 -31.97
N GLU A 302 20.57 12.46 -33.29
CA GLU A 302 21.64 12.86 -34.21
C GLU A 302 21.59 14.37 -34.51
N PRO A 303 22.72 15.03 -34.79
CA PRO A 303 22.85 16.48 -34.66
C PRO A 303 22.35 17.21 -35.91
N GLU A 304 21.27 17.98 -35.78
CA GLU A 304 20.96 19.03 -36.74
C GLU A 304 22.02 20.15 -36.67
N GLN A 305 22.46 20.59 -37.86
CA GLN A 305 23.44 21.64 -38.07
C GLN A 305 22.97 22.99 -37.50
N PRO A 306 23.89 23.90 -37.10
CA PRO A 306 23.52 25.16 -36.46
C PRO A 306 22.94 26.12 -37.50
N ASN A 307 21.65 26.41 -37.40
CA ASN A 307 21.02 27.46 -38.20
C ASN A 307 20.93 28.76 -37.38
N GLU A 308 21.16 29.86 -38.09
CA GLU A 308 21.45 31.21 -37.60
C GLU A 308 20.39 31.80 -36.64
N GLU A 309 20.87 32.57 -35.66
CA GLU A 309 20.05 33.41 -34.77
C GLU A 309 19.26 34.49 -35.55
N PRO A 310 17.97 34.73 -35.24
CA PRO A 310 17.34 35.99 -35.59
C PRO A 310 17.37 36.97 -34.40
N GLN A 311 17.74 38.21 -34.72
CA GLN A 311 17.78 39.37 -33.82
C GLN A 311 16.41 39.70 -33.19
N PRO A 312 16.37 40.43 -32.06
CA PRO A 312 15.12 40.77 -31.39
C PRO A 312 14.50 42.03 -32.02
N GLU A 313 13.25 41.94 -32.51
CA GLU A 313 12.43 43.10 -32.84
C GLU A 313 11.41 43.41 -31.72
N ASP A 314 11.22 44.72 -31.50
CA ASP A 314 10.50 45.37 -30.41
C ASP A 314 9.00 44.99 -30.27
N PRO A 315 8.43 44.96 -29.04
CA PRO A 315 7.01 44.78 -28.83
C PRO A 315 6.31 46.14 -28.71
N LYS A 316 5.64 46.62 -29.77
CA LYS A 316 4.55 47.62 -29.68
C LYS A 316 3.89 47.92 -31.04
N LYS A 317 2.84 47.17 -31.41
CA LYS A 317 1.62 47.63 -32.13
C LYS A 317 0.52 46.60 -31.87
N SER A 318 -0.27 46.74 -30.80
CA SER A 318 -1.66 47.25 -30.86
C SER A 318 -2.49 46.66 -32.01
N SER A 319 -3.34 45.70 -31.62
CA SER A 319 -4.54 45.24 -32.30
C SER A 319 -5.25 46.35 -33.09
N GLY A 320 -5.30 46.22 -34.41
CA GLY A 320 -6.14 47.03 -35.28
C GLY A 320 -6.67 46.13 -36.39
N SER A 321 -7.99 45.95 -36.43
CA SER A 321 -8.69 45.23 -37.48
C SER A 321 -8.33 45.83 -38.85
N PHE A 322 -8.01 44.96 -39.81
CA PHE A 322 -7.57 45.31 -41.16
C PHE A 322 -8.59 46.15 -41.95
N PHE A 323 -9.87 46.14 -41.53
CA PHE A 323 -10.95 46.85 -42.23
C PHE A 323 -11.21 48.28 -41.75
N ASP A 324 -10.60 48.74 -40.66
CA ASP A 324 -10.80 50.12 -40.14
C ASP A 324 -9.99 51.19 -40.92
N GLN A 325 -9.27 50.82 -41.98
CA GLN A 325 -8.41 51.74 -42.75
C GLN A 325 -9.02 52.25 -44.06
N PHE A 326 -10.25 51.86 -44.38
CA PHE A 326 -10.96 52.29 -45.58
C PHE A 326 -12.33 52.87 -45.22
N ASP A 327 -12.34 54.05 -44.59
CA ASP A 327 -13.48 54.98 -44.55
C ASP A 327 -13.00 56.44 -44.55
#